data_AF-A0A368UC75-F1
#
_entry.id   AF-A0A368UC75-F1
#
_cell.length_a   1.000
_cell.length_b   1.000
_cell.length_c   1.000
_cell.angle_alpha   90.00
_cell.angle_beta   90.00
_cell.angle_gamma   90.00
#
_symmetry.space_group_name_H-M   'P 1'
#
loop_
_entity.id
_entity.type
_entity.pdbx_description
1 polymer ?
#
loop_
_entity_poly.entity_id
_entity_poly.type
_entity_poly.pdbx_seq_one_letter_code
_entity_poly.pdbx_strand_id
1 'polypeptide(L)'
;MYEAAGIGKTMLEVSKELGVSKDVVKYHQRKMNSNESFKAGGKIYITPSGIEKIKSGLRKDKEFYSVSFESKLMSQIYELNSNQWHHERKIEAVQKQLDRIEKKLDMLLEALRGI
;
A
#
# COMPACT_ATOMS: atom_id res chain seq x y z
N MET A 1 36.98 1.28 -18.59
CA MET A 1 35.81 1.42 -17.69
C MET A 1 34.76 2.19 -18.45
N TYR A 2 33.68 1.56 -18.90
CA TYR A 2 32.61 2.26 -19.61
C TYR A 2 31.61 2.84 -18.62
N GLU A 3 31.46 4.17 -18.65
CA GLU A 3 30.48 4.91 -17.87
C GLU A 3 29.06 4.48 -18.27
N ALA A 4 28.37 3.78 -17.37
CA ALA A 4 26.96 3.41 -17.53
C ALA A 4 25.99 4.62 -17.46
N ALA A 5 26.52 5.85 -17.35
CA ALA A 5 25.77 7.08 -17.11
C ALA A 5 24.88 7.53 -18.29
N GLY A 6 24.99 6.89 -19.46
CA GLY A 6 24.19 7.26 -20.65
C GLY A 6 23.11 6.27 -21.10
N ILE A 7 23.07 5.04 -20.57
CA ILE A 7 22.30 3.94 -21.20
C ILE A 7 21.02 3.56 -20.43
N GLY A 8 20.93 3.88 -19.14
CA GLY A 8 19.73 3.54 -18.36
C GLY A 8 19.60 4.31 -17.05
N LYS A 9 18.38 4.38 -16.53
CA LYS A 9 18.03 5.03 -15.27
C LYS A 9 17.84 3.98 -14.18
N THR A 10 18.25 4.28 -12.95
CA THR A 10 17.96 3.42 -11.81
C THR A 10 16.45 3.32 -11.56
N MET A 11 16.02 2.27 -10.87
CA MET A 11 14.60 2.12 -10.50
C MET A 11 14.05 3.32 -9.72
N LEU A 12 14.88 4.02 -8.94
CA LEU A 12 14.47 5.20 -8.19
C LEU A 12 14.28 6.43 -9.09
N GLU A 13 15.13 6.60 -10.10
CA GLU A 13 14.98 7.70 -11.07
C GLU A 13 13.73 7.48 -11.93
N VAL A 14 13.51 6.25 -12.40
CA VAL A 14 12.29 5.88 -13.15
C VAL A 14 11.04 6.06 -12.30
N SER A 15 11.07 5.69 -11.00
CA SER A 15 9.91 5.86 -10.13
C SER A 15 9.54 7.34 -9.94
N LYS A 16 10.55 8.20 -9.78
CA LYS A 16 10.34 9.66 -9.67
C LYS A 16 9.81 10.26 -10.98
N GLU A 17 10.37 9.85 -12.12
CA GLU A 17 9.96 10.34 -13.43
C GLU A 17 8.52 9.95 -13.79
N LEU A 18 8.11 8.71 -13.47
CA LEU A 18 6.79 8.20 -13.82
C LEU A 18 5.73 8.46 -12.73
N GLY A 19 6.11 9.04 -11.58
CA GLY A 19 5.19 9.30 -10.48
C GLY A 19 4.60 8.04 -9.84
N VAL A 20 5.33 6.92 -9.86
CA VAL A 20 4.89 5.63 -9.29
C VAL A 20 5.82 5.16 -8.18
N SER A 21 5.41 4.18 -7.38
CA SER A 21 6.28 3.60 -6.37
C SER A 21 7.43 2.80 -6.99
N LYS A 22 8.55 2.69 -6.28
CA LYS A 22 9.70 1.87 -6.70
C LYS A 22 9.32 0.38 -6.83
N ASP A 23 8.33 -0.09 -6.07
CA ASP A 23 7.84 -1.46 -6.17
C ASP A 23 7.05 -1.72 -7.45
N VAL A 24 6.32 -0.72 -7.97
CA VAL A 24 5.68 -0.80 -9.28
C VAL A 24 6.75 -0.93 -10.37
N VAL A 25 7.80 -0.11 -10.31
CA VAL A 25 8.95 -0.23 -11.24
C VAL A 25 9.58 -1.62 -11.14
N LYS A 26 9.79 -2.14 -9.91
CA LYS A 26 10.34 -3.49 -9.67
C LYS A 26 9.43 -4.58 -10.24
N TYR A 27 8.11 -4.45 -10.11
CA TYR A 27 7.14 -5.41 -10.64
C TYR A 27 7.27 -5.55 -12.16
N HIS A 28 7.35 -4.43 -12.88
CA HIS A 28 7.56 -4.46 -14.33
C HIS A 28 8.96 -4.93 -14.71
N GLN A 29 9.99 -4.52 -13.96
CA GLN A 29 11.38 -4.91 -14.20
C GLN A 29 11.59 -6.43 -14.14
N ARG A 30 10.87 -7.16 -13.27
CA ARG A 30 10.96 -8.64 -13.20
C ARG A 30 10.60 -9.35 -14.51
N LYS A 31 9.89 -8.69 -15.42
CA LYS A 31 9.45 -9.23 -16.72
C LYS A 31 10.27 -8.68 -17.88
N MET A 32 11.38 -8.00 -17.59
CA MET A 32 12.24 -7.37 -18.59
C MET A 32 13.35 -8.30 -19.06
N ASN A 33 13.71 -8.17 -20.33
CA ASN A 33 14.91 -8.80 -20.89
C ASN A 33 16.14 -7.87 -20.73
N SER A 34 17.31 -8.34 -21.20
CA SER A 34 18.58 -7.61 -21.11
C SER A 34 18.62 -6.30 -21.90
N ASN A 35 17.76 -6.13 -22.91
CA ASN A 35 17.66 -4.90 -23.70
C ASN A 35 16.80 -3.84 -23.00
N GLU A 36 15.95 -4.27 -22.07
CA GLU A 36 15.00 -3.44 -21.32
C GLU A 36 15.54 -3.09 -19.92
N SER A 37 16.29 -4.00 -19.29
CA SER A 37 16.98 -3.75 -18.02
C SER A 37 18.28 -4.51 -17.92
N PHE A 38 19.25 -3.94 -17.20
CA PHE A 38 20.54 -4.58 -16.95
C PHE A 38 21.05 -4.28 -15.53
N LYS A 39 21.96 -5.11 -15.04
CA LYS A 39 22.62 -4.94 -13.74
C LYS A 39 24.06 -4.47 -13.95
N ALA A 40 24.44 -3.38 -13.30
CA ALA A 40 25.80 -2.86 -13.31
C ALA A 40 26.16 -2.33 -11.92
N GLY A 41 27.36 -2.65 -11.41
CA GLY A 41 27.81 -2.18 -10.10
C GLY A 41 26.84 -2.51 -8.95
N GLY A 42 26.20 -3.68 -8.99
CA GLY A 42 25.20 -4.11 -7.99
C GLY A 42 23.83 -3.42 -8.10
N LYS A 43 23.66 -2.42 -8.96
CA LYS A 43 22.41 -1.69 -9.19
C LYS A 43 21.72 -2.16 -10.47
N ILE A 44 20.39 -2.04 -10.51
CA ILE A 44 19.57 -2.31 -11.70
C ILE A 44 19.29 -0.98 -12.40
N TYR A 45 19.54 -0.98 -13.70
CA TYR A 45 19.28 0.12 -14.62
C TYR A 45 18.22 -0.31 -15.64
N ILE A 46 17.31 0.60 -15.93
CA ILE A 46 16.22 0.45 -16.89
C ILE A 46 16.58 1.29 -18.11
N THR A 47 16.61 0.67 -19.29
CA THR A 47 16.90 1.37 -20.54
C THR A 47 15.68 2.22 -20.97
N PRO A 48 15.83 3.15 -21.93
CA PRO A 48 14.67 3.86 -22.49
C PRO A 48 13.56 2.92 -22.99
N SER A 49 13.93 1.79 -23.62
CA SER A 49 12.97 0.77 -24.05
C SER A 49 12.23 0.11 -22.87
N GLY A 50 12.95 -0.18 -21.78
CA GLY A 50 12.35 -0.65 -20.54
C GLY A 50 11.38 0.37 -19.92
N ILE A 51 11.71 1.67 -19.99
CA ILE A 51 10.83 2.74 -19.51
C ILE A 51 9.54 2.80 -20.33
N GLU A 52 9.62 2.71 -21.66
CA GLU A 52 8.43 2.67 -22.53
C GLU A 52 7.54 1.45 -22.26
N LYS A 53 8.15 0.30 -21.95
CA LYS A 53 7.40 -0.91 -21.52
C LYS A 53 6.73 -0.75 -20.16
N ILE A 54 7.34 0.01 -19.24
CA ILE A 54 6.66 0.37 -17.98
C ILE A 54 5.50 1.31 -18.29
N LYS A 55 5.72 2.36 -19.10
CA LYS A 55 4.67 3.31 -19.47
C LYS A 55 3.50 2.61 -20.15
N SER A 56 3.72 1.65 -21.05
CA SER A 56 2.62 0.89 -21.67
C SER A 56 1.88 0.00 -20.67
N GLY A 57 2.57 -0.54 -19.67
CA GLY A 57 1.95 -1.28 -18.57
C GLY A 57 1.18 -0.39 -17.57
N LEU A 58 1.59 0.88 -17.43
CA LEU A 58 0.92 1.89 -16.60
C LEU A 58 -0.25 2.54 -17.32
N ARG A 59 -0.17 2.68 -18.66
CA ARG A 59 -1.27 3.12 -19.53
C ARG A 59 -2.29 2.01 -19.67
N LYS A 60 -3.04 1.82 -18.58
CA LYS A 60 -4.47 1.61 -18.72
C LYS A 60 -5.06 2.97 -18.43
N ASP A 61 -5.52 3.65 -19.48
CA ASP A 61 -6.33 4.86 -19.32
C ASP A 61 -7.41 4.54 -18.28
N LYS A 62 -7.87 5.51 -17.48
CA LYS A 62 -8.89 5.25 -16.44
C LYS A 62 -10.12 4.47 -16.98
N GLU A 63 -10.34 4.53 -18.30
CA GLU A 63 -11.35 3.82 -19.08
C GLU A 63 -11.09 2.29 -19.26
N PHE A 64 -9.92 1.77 -18.88
CA PHE A 64 -9.49 0.36 -19.03
C PHE A 64 -9.42 -0.43 -17.73
N TYR A 65 -9.82 0.13 -16.59
CA TYR A 65 -10.20 -0.74 -15.49
C TYR A 65 -11.43 -1.51 -15.95
N SER A 66 -11.28 -2.83 -16.10
CA SER A 66 -12.44 -3.65 -16.44
C SER A 66 -13.49 -3.42 -15.35
N VAL A 67 -14.77 -3.33 -15.72
CA VAL A 67 -15.89 -3.20 -14.77
C VAL A 67 -15.77 -4.24 -13.65
N SER A 68 -15.22 -5.43 -13.96
CA SER A 68 -14.91 -6.48 -12.98
C SER A 68 -13.80 -6.13 -11.98
N PHE A 69 -12.74 -5.41 -12.39
CA PHE A 69 -11.70 -4.93 -11.48
C PHE A 69 -12.25 -3.85 -10.57
N GLU A 70 -12.95 -2.86 -11.10
CA GLU A 70 -13.54 -1.80 -10.29
C GLU A 70 -14.57 -2.37 -9.31
N SER A 71 -15.45 -3.26 -9.78
CA SER A 71 -16.43 -3.93 -8.92
C SER A 71 -15.76 -4.74 -7.81
N LYS A 72 -14.68 -5.47 -8.12
CA LYS A 72 -13.93 -6.24 -7.12
C LYS A 72 -13.26 -5.32 -6.10
N LEU A 73 -12.65 -4.23 -6.56
CA LEU A 73 -12.02 -3.24 -5.69
C LEU A 73 -13.04 -2.55 -4.78
N MET A 74 -14.19 -2.15 -5.34
CA MET A 74 -15.28 -1.53 -4.58
C MET A 74 -15.88 -2.51 -3.56
N SER A 75 -16.02 -3.78 -3.91
CA SER A 75 -16.44 -4.84 -2.97
C SER A 75 -15.48 -4.95 -1.80
N GLN A 76 -14.16 -4.96 -2.06
CA GLN A 76 -13.16 -5.03 -1.00
C GLN A 76 -13.16 -3.78 -0.11
N ILE A 77 -13.36 -2.58 -0.69
CA ILE A 77 -13.50 -1.34 0.07
C ILE A 77 -14.75 -1.39 0.96
N TYR A 78 -15.86 -1.90 0.43
CA TYR A 78 -17.09 -2.05 1.19
C TYR A 78 -16.93 -3.01 2.37
N GLU A 79 -16.29 -4.16 2.17
CA GLU A 79 -15.96 -5.12 3.23
C GLU A 79 -15.06 -4.50 4.31
N LEU A 80 -14.03 -3.75 3.90
CA LEU A 80 -13.13 -3.07 4.84
C LEU A 80 -13.89 -2.04 5.68
N ASN A 81 -14.75 -1.24 5.06
CA ASN A 81 -15.57 -0.24 5.76
C ASN A 81 -16.57 -0.89 6.72
N SER A 82 -17.21 -1.99 6.31
CA SER A 82 -18.12 -2.76 7.17
C SER A 82 -17.41 -3.34 8.38
N ASN A 83 -16.22 -3.92 8.18
CA ASN A 83 -15.39 -4.44 9.25
C ASN A 83 -14.95 -3.33 10.21
N GLN A 84 -14.52 -2.18 9.68
CA GLN A 84 -14.16 -1.02 10.49
C GLN A 84 -15.33 -0.59 11.39
N TRP A 85 -16.52 -0.43 10.82
CA TRP A 85 -17.72 -0.08 11.59
C TRP A 85 -18.06 -1.11 12.68
N HIS A 86 -17.91 -2.40 12.38
CA HIS A 86 -18.12 -3.46 13.39
C HIS A 86 -17.09 -3.39 14.52
N HIS A 87 -15.82 -3.11 14.20
CA HIS A 87 -14.79 -2.94 15.21
C HIS A 87 -15.04 -1.71 16.09
N GLU A 88 -15.44 -0.59 15.52
CA GLU A 88 -15.80 0.63 16.27
C GLU A 88 -16.92 0.36 17.28
N ARG A 89 -17.97 -0.37 16.88
CA ARG A 89 -19.05 -0.76 17.80
C ARG A 89 -18.60 -1.67 18.94
N LYS A 90 -17.70 -2.61 18.66
CA LYS A 90 -17.15 -3.49 19.70
C LYS A 90 -16.31 -2.70 20.70
N ILE A 91 -15.52 -1.73 20.23
CA ILE A 91 -14.75 -0.83 21.09
C ILE A 91 -15.68 -0.02 22.00
N GLU A 92 -16.74 0.56 21.46
CA GLU A 92 -17.72 1.33 22.24
C GLU A 92 -18.41 0.45 23.32
N ALA A 93 -18.73 -0.79 22.98
CA ALA A 93 -19.31 -1.73 23.94
C ALA A 93 -18.35 -2.07 25.08
N VAL A 94 -17.06 -2.31 24.77
CA VAL A 94 -16.02 -2.57 25.77
C VAL A 94 -15.78 -1.35 26.66
N GLN A 95 -15.74 -0.14 26.10
CA GLN A 95 -15.63 1.11 26.86
C GLN A 95 -16.77 1.24 27.88
N LYS A 96 -18.03 1.02 27.45
CA LYS A 96 -19.19 1.04 28.36
C LYS A 96 -19.11 0.00 29.47
N GLN A 97 -18.49 -1.15 29.20
CA GLN A 97 -18.27 -2.18 30.23
C GLN A 97 -17.18 -1.74 31.22
N LEU A 98 -16.09 -1.16 30.76
CA LEU A 98 -15.03 -0.59 31.60
C LEU A 98 -15.58 0.48 32.53
N ASP A 99 -16.32 1.47 32.01
CA ASP A 99 -16.93 2.54 32.81
C ASP A 99 -17.83 1.99 33.93
N ARG A 100 -18.54 0.88 33.66
CA ARG A 100 -19.40 0.23 34.66
C ARG A 100 -18.57 -0.47 35.74
N ILE A 101 -17.45 -1.08 35.37
CA ILE A 101 -16.54 -1.74 36.31
C ILE A 101 -15.87 -0.70 37.19
N GLU A 102 -15.38 0.40 36.62
CA GLU A 102 -14.77 1.52 37.36
C GLU A 102 -15.75 2.08 38.39
N LYS A 103 -16.99 2.38 38.00
CA LYS A 103 -18.02 2.85 38.94
C LYS A 103 -18.28 1.87 40.09
N LYS A 104 -18.32 0.57 39.80
CA LYS A 104 -18.52 -0.45 40.85
C LYS A 104 -17.31 -0.52 41.79
N LEU A 105 -16.10 -0.36 41.25
CA LEU A 105 -14.89 -0.32 42.06
C LEU A 105 -14.90 0.89 42.99
N ASP A 106 -15.26 2.07 42.49
CA ASP A 106 -15.37 3.29 43.30
C ASP A 106 -16.37 3.11 44.45
N MET A 107 -17.56 2.54 44.16
CA MET A 107 -18.56 2.25 45.19
C MET A 107 -18.05 1.30 46.28
N LEU A 108 -17.30 0.26 45.90
CA LEU A 108 -16.72 -0.69 46.85
C LEU A 108 -15.62 -0.04 47.70
N LEU A 109 -14.78 0.82 47.11
CA LEU A 109 -13.74 1.54 47.82
C LEU A 109 -14.33 2.52 48.84
N GLU A 110 -15.38 3.24 48.48
CA GLU A 110 -16.10 4.13 49.42
C GLU A 110 -16.76 3.35 50.55
N ALA A 111 -17.37 2.19 50.26
CA ALA A 111 -17.94 1.32 51.29
C ALA A 111 -16.88 0.79 52.27
N LEU A 112 -15.67 0.45 51.78
CA LEU A 112 -14.54 0.00 52.60
C LEU A 112 -13.92 1.13 53.43
N ARG A 113 -13.99 2.39 52.98
CA ARG A 113 -13.51 3.56 53.73
C ARG A 113 -14.47 4.04 54.82
N GLY A 114 -15.76 3.71 54.68
CA GLY A 114 -16.82 4.06 55.64
C GLY A 114 -17.02 3.06 56.78
N ILE A 115 -16.25 1.97 56.82
CA ILE A 115 -16.17 0.98 57.90
C ILE A 115 -14.87 1.21 58.68
#